data_AF-A0A3D8P6G8-F1
#
_entry.id   AF-A0A3D8P6G8-F1
#
_cell.length_a   1.000
_cell.length_b   1.000
_cell.length_c   1.000
_cell.angle_alpha   90.00
_cell.angle_beta   90.00
_cell.angle_gamma   90.00
#
_symmetry.space_group_name_H-M   'P 1'
#
loop_
_entity.id
_entity.type
_entity.pdbx_description
1 polymer ?
#
loop_
_entity_poly.entity_id
_entity_poly.type
_entity_poly.pdbx_seq_one_letter_code
_entity_poly.pdbx_strand_id
1 'polypeptide(L)'
;MTSGLFSGLMAGFGCYAGSLILLLGSPNFREFLDRFSQREALALMLGVTAYLFTAGFPAGMVAEAEAEKRKSPTLLVAPTFGGMVLPMLAWFAGLEPRWPLCPLIAWVVAFAGTWIGLGIGLLLVRGWNRE
;
A
#
# COMPACT_ATOMS: atom_id res chain seq x y z
N MET A 1 15.70 -19.68 -1.26
CA MET A 1 14.49 -18.95 -0.86
C MET A 1 14.93 -17.90 0.14
N THR A 2 15.24 -16.70 -0.34
CA THR A 2 15.08 -15.53 0.50
C THR A 2 13.59 -15.49 0.88
N SER A 3 13.32 -15.35 2.18
CA SER A 3 11.96 -15.09 2.60
C SER A 3 11.63 -13.72 2.02
N GLY A 4 10.72 -13.64 1.04
CA GLY A 4 10.22 -12.37 0.46
C GLY A 4 9.59 -11.40 1.49
N LEU A 5 9.81 -11.67 2.78
CA LEU A 5 9.46 -10.94 3.96
C LEU A 5 9.98 -9.51 3.90
N PHE A 6 11.25 -9.25 3.55
CA PHE A 6 11.76 -7.87 3.56
C PHE A 6 11.01 -7.00 2.55
N SER A 7 10.90 -7.43 1.29
CA SER A 7 10.18 -6.67 0.28
C SER A 7 8.68 -6.61 0.55
N GLY A 8 8.09 -7.68 1.10
CA GLY A 8 6.72 -7.70 1.58
C GLY A 8 6.47 -6.65 2.68
N LEU A 9 7.36 -6.56 3.67
CA LEU A 9 7.25 -5.58 4.74
C LEU A 9 7.39 -4.15 4.20
N MET A 10 8.36 -3.91 3.31
CA MET A 10 8.57 -2.59 2.69
C MET A 10 7.35 -2.13 1.87
N ALA A 11 6.79 -3.02 1.04
CA ALA A 11 5.59 -2.73 0.28
C ALA A 11 4.38 -2.49 1.20
N GLY A 12 4.26 -3.25 2.29
CA GLY A 12 3.25 -3.03 3.32
C GLY A 12 3.36 -1.65 4.00
N PHE A 13 4.57 -1.22 4.34
CA PHE A 13 4.80 0.14 4.87
C PHE A 13 4.48 1.22 3.83
N GLY A 14 4.81 1.01 2.56
CA GLY A 14 4.44 1.91 1.47
C GLY A 14 2.93 2.08 1.34
N CYS A 15 2.18 0.97 1.36
CA CYS A 15 0.72 0.97 1.38
C CYS A 15 0.14 1.70 2.59
N TYR A 16 0.66 1.43 3.78
CA TYR A 16 0.23 2.11 5.00
C TYR A 16 0.45 3.62 4.89
N ALA A 17 1.67 4.04 4.52
CA ALA A 17 2.03 5.46 4.38
C ALA A 17 1.16 6.17 3.33
N GLY A 18 0.94 5.56 2.17
CA GLY A 18 0.05 6.10 1.15
C GLY A 18 -1.39 6.17 1.61
N SER A 19 -1.92 5.10 2.19
CA SER A 19 -3.32 4.98 2.61
C SER A 19 -3.70 5.88 3.78
N LEU A 20 -2.74 6.25 4.63
CA LEU A 20 -2.95 7.18 5.73
C LEU A 20 -3.53 8.51 5.24
N ILE A 21 -3.16 8.99 4.06
CA ILE A 21 -3.69 10.26 3.54
C ILE A 21 -5.21 10.20 3.33
N LEU A 22 -5.74 9.04 2.91
CA LEU A 22 -7.17 8.83 2.69
C LEU A 22 -7.93 8.66 4.01
N LEU A 23 -7.30 8.05 5.02
CA LEU A 23 -7.86 7.93 6.37
C LEU A 23 -7.92 9.28 7.08
N LEU A 24 -6.80 10.00 7.11
CA LEU A 24 -6.67 11.29 7.78
C LEU A 24 -7.42 12.40 7.06
N GLY A 25 -7.55 12.30 5.73
CA GLY A 25 -8.36 13.21 4.92
C GLY A 25 -9.87 12.95 4.99
N SER A 26 -10.32 11.87 5.64
CA SER A 26 -11.76 11.57 5.72
C SER A 26 -12.47 12.54 6.70
N PRO A 27 -13.53 13.25 6.26
CA PRO A 27 -14.13 14.35 7.02
C PRO A 27 -14.73 13.91 8.37
N ASN A 28 -15.13 12.65 8.50
CA ASN A 28 -15.83 12.14 9.69
C ASN A 28 -14.97 11.19 10.52
N PHE A 29 -13.68 11.06 10.21
CA PHE A 29 -12.82 10.11 10.90
C PHE A 29 -12.69 10.41 12.40
N ARG A 30 -12.44 11.67 12.73
CA ARG A 30 -12.30 12.10 14.12
C ARG A 30 -13.60 11.93 14.90
N GLU A 31 -14.72 12.37 14.32
CA GLU A 31 -16.05 12.20 14.91
C GLU A 31 -16.40 10.72 15.13
N PHE A 32 -15.95 9.83 14.23
CA PHE A 32 -16.11 8.39 14.39
C PHE A 32 -15.28 7.86 15.57
N LEU A 33 -14.02 8.27 15.71
CA LEU A 33 -13.15 7.86 16.81
C LEU A 33 -13.64 8.35 18.18
N ASP A 34 -14.26 9.53 18.23
CA ASP A 34 -14.79 10.12 19.47
C ASP A 34 -15.96 9.30 20.08
N ARG A 35 -16.53 8.34 19.33
CA ARG A 35 -17.55 7.40 19.82
C ARG A 35 -16.98 6.27 20.68
N PHE A 36 -15.66 6.12 20.71
CA PHE A 36 -14.97 5.04 21.39
C PHE A 36 -14.18 5.56 22.59
N SER A 37 -13.98 4.70 23.59
CA SER A 37 -12.98 4.99 24.62
C SER A 37 -11.58 5.07 23.99
N GLN A 38 -10.64 5.74 24.69
CA GLN A 38 -9.26 5.86 24.20
C GLN A 38 -8.60 4.50 23.88
N ARG A 39 -8.91 3.47 24.67
CA ARG A 39 -8.37 2.11 24.45
C ARG A 39 -8.95 1.46 23.20
N GLU A 40 -10.24 1.61 22.97
CA GLU A 40 -10.94 1.08 21.79
C GLU A 40 -10.51 1.82 20.52
N ALA A 41 -10.39 3.15 20.57
CA ALA A 41 -9.88 3.95 19.46
C ALA A 41 -8.46 3.54 19.08
N LEU A 42 -7.57 3.33 20.07
CA LEU A 42 -6.20 2.88 19.81
C LEU A 42 -6.18 1.45 19.22
N ALA A 43 -6.98 0.53 19.75
CA ALA A 43 -7.09 -0.83 19.22
C ALA A 43 -7.61 -0.83 17.77
N LEU A 44 -8.61 -0.01 17.47
CA LEU A 44 -9.13 0.17 16.12
C LEU A 44 -8.05 0.74 15.18
N MET A 45 -7.31 1.76 15.61
CA MET A 45 -6.22 2.34 14.82
C MET A 45 -5.12 1.33 14.51
N LEU A 46 -4.73 0.51 15.50
CA LEU A 46 -3.78 -0.58 15.31
C LEU A 46 -4.33 -1.62 14.33
N GLY A 47 -5.61 -1.99 14.45
CA GLY A 47 -6.27 -2.91 13.52
C GLY A 47 -6.31 -2.39 12.09
N VAL A 48 -6.65 -1.11 11.89
CA VAL A 48 -6.66 -0.45 10.58
C VAL A 48 -5.24 -0.35 10.00
N THR A 49 -4.25 -0.04 10.83
CA THR A 49 -2.84 0.00 10.43
C THR A 49 -2.37 -1.36 9.95
N ALA A 50 -2.61 -2.41 10.73
CA ALA A 50 -2.29 -3.79 10.36
C ALA A 50 -3.04 -4.20 9.08
N TYR A 51 -4.31 -3.84 8.94
CA TYR A 51 -5.10 -4.11 7.75
C TYR A 51 -4.49 -3.45 6.51
N LEU A 52 -4.22 -2.14 6.52
CA LEU A 52 -3.61 -1.44 5.39
C LEU A 52 -2.23 -1.96 5.03
N PHE A 53 -1.45 -2.36 6.03
CA PHE A 53 -0.15 -2.98 5.83
C PHE A 53 -0.24 -4.25 4.96
N THR A 54 -1.29 -5.05 5.13
CA THR A 54 -1.48 -6.27 4.33
C THR A 54 -1.72 -6.01 2.85
N ALA A 55 -2.12 -4.79 2.45
CA ALA A 55 -2.42 -4.47 1.06
C ALA A 55 -1.20 -4.64 0.14
N GLY A 56 0.00 -4.31 0.63
CA GLY A 56 1.22 -4.35 -0.19
C GLY A 56 2.06 -5.61 -0.03
N PHE A 57 1.84 -6.36 1.06
CA PHE A 57 2.69 -7.49 1.43
C PHE A 57 2.81 -8.57 0.34
N PRO A 58 1.71 -9.04 -0.30
CA PRO A 58 1.81 -10.06 -1.34
C PRO A 58 2.58 -9.58 -2.58
N ALA A 59 2.35 -8.35 -3.03
CA ALA A 59 3.03 -7.79 -4.18
C ALA A 59 4.54 -7.65 -3.93
N GLY A 60 4.95 -7.25 -2.71
CA GLY A 60 6.35 -7.20 -2.31
C GLY A 60 7.03 -8.57 -2.32
N MET A 61 6.36 -9.61 -1.82
CA MET A 61 6.90 -10.98 -1.87
C MET A 61 7.11 -11.48 -3.31
N VAL A 62 6.14 -11.22 -4.20
CA VAL A 62 6.25 -11.57 -5.62
C VAL A 62 7.36 -10.79 -6.29
N ALA A 63 7.49 -9.50 -5.96
CA ALA A 63 8.51 -8.63 -6.50
C ALA A 63 9.92 -9.09 -6.16
N GLU A 64 10.17 -9.58 -4.94
CA GLU A 64 11.47 -10.13 -4.55
C GLU A 64 11.82 -11.38 -5.37
N ALA A 65 10.87 -12.30 -5.51
CA ALA A 65 11.06 -13.50 -6.33
C ALA A 65 11.34 -13.15 -7.80
N GLU A 66 10.69 -12.12 -8.36
CA GLU A 66 10.97 -11.66 -9.73
C GLU A 66 12.29 -10.87 -9.82
N ALA A 67 12.65 -10.09 -8.80
CA ALA A 67 13.92 -9.38 -8.72
C ALA A 67 15.10 -10.34 -8.73
N GLU A 68 15.02 -11.44 -7.98
CA GLU A 68 16.05 -12.49 -7.97
C GLU A 68 16.21 -13.15 -9.33
N LYS A 69 15.09 -13.58 -9.95
CA LYS A 69 15.11 -14.24 -11.27
C LYS A 69 15.70 -13.33 -12.35
N ARG A 70 15.37 -12.04 -12.30
CA ARG A 70 15.75 -11.06 -13.33
C ARG A 70 17.02 -10.28 -12.99
N LYS A 71 17.62 -10.52 -11.82
CA LYS A 71 18.74 -9.76 -11.25
C LYS A 71 18.52 -8.24 -11.31
N SER A 72 17.30 -7.80 -11.02
CA SER A 72 16.93 -6.38 -11.12
C SER A 72 16.44 -5.84 -9.78
N PRO A 73 17.23 -4.97 -9.12
CA PRO A 73 16.84 -4.38 -7.83
C PRO A 73 15.68 -3.40 -7.96
N THR A 74 15.43 -2.86 -9.15
CA THR A 74 14.30 -1.94 -9.43
C THR A 74 12.95 -2.59 -9.13
N LEU A 75 12.85 -3.91 -9.26
CA LEU A 75 11.62 -4.65 -8.95
C LEU A 75 11.31 -4.64 -7.45
N LEU A 76 12.30 -4.54 -6.57
CA LEU A 76 12.09 -4.52 -5.11
C LEU A 76 11.36 -3.27 -4.65
N VAL A 77 11.59 -2.14 -5.32
CA VAL A 77 11.02 -0.83 -4.94
C VAL A 77 9.70 -0.53 -5.65
N ALA A 78 9.47 -1.11 -6.82
CA ALA A 78 8.33 -0.77 -7.67
C ALA A 78 6.95 -0.96 -7.00
N PRO A 79 6.69 -2.06 -6.26
CA PRO A 79 5.44 -2.20 -5.53
C PRO A 79 5.29 -1.15 -4.43
N THR A 80 6.35 -0.90 -3.66
CA THR A 80 6.35 0.09 -2.57
C THR A 80 5.97 1.49 -3.07
N PHE A 81 6.55 1.92 -4.19
CA PHE A 81 6.19 3.19 -4.82
C PHE A 81 4.73 3.19 -5.30
N GLY A 82 4.28 2.11 -5.94
CA GLY A 82 2.89 2.00 -6.39
C GLY A 82 1.87 2.12 -5.24
N GLY A 83 2.13 1.44 -4.12
CA GLY A 83 1.30 1.49 -2.92
C GLY A 83 1.27 2.84 -2.21
N MET A 84 2.30 3.67 -2.39
CA MET A 84 2.35 5.03 -1.87
C MET A 84 1.69 6.03 -2.83
N VAL A 85 2.02 5.93 -4.13
CA VAL A 85 1.64 6.93 -5.13
C VAL A 85 0.16 6.83 -5.48
N LEU A 86 -0.42 5.64 -5.62
CA LEU A 86 -1.81 5.54 -6.06
C LEU A 86 -2.82 6.10 -5.03
N PRO A 87 -2.70 5.83 -3.72
CA PRO A 87 -3.53 6.51 -2.71
C PRO A 87 -3.38 8.04 -2.73
N MET A 88 -2.16 8.53 -2.92
CA MET A 88 -1.89 9.97 -3.02
C MET A 88 -2.58 10.57 -4.26
N LEU A 89 -2.48 9.93 -5.42
CA LEU A 89 -3.15 10.37 -6.64
C LEU A 89 -4.67 10.32 -6.50
N ALA A 90 -5.20 9.28 -5.84
CA ALA A 90 -6.63 9.17 -5.58
C ALA A 90 -7.13 10.32 -4.69
N TRP A 91 -6.36 10.69 -3.67
CA TRP A 91 -6.66 11.85 -2.82
C TRP A 91 -6.64 13.16 -3.61
N PHE A 92 -5.61 13.40 -4.42
CA PHE A 92 -5.55 14.59 -5.30
C PHE A 92 -6.68 14.62 -6.35
N ALA A 93 -7.19 13.46 -6.76
CA ALA A 93 -8.35 13.35 -7.65
C ALA A 93 -9.69 13.58 -6.93
N GLY A 94 -9.69 13.93 -5.63
CA GLY A 94 -10.89 14.21 -4.84
C GLY A 94 -11.55 12.97 -4.27
N LEU A 95 -10.85 11.83 -4.17
CA LEU A 95 -11.38 10.66 -3.49
C LEU A 95 -11.43 10.90 -1.98
N GLU A 96 -12.63 11.18 -1.47
CA GLU A 96 -12.89 11.44 -0.05
C GLU A 96 -13.80 10.36 0.55
N PRO A 97 -13.29 9.16 0.81
CA PRO A 97 -14.12 8.07 1.29
C PRO A 97 -14.55 8.34 2.74
N ARG A 98 -15.84 8.17 3.01
CA ARG A 98 -16.42 8.34 4.34
C ARG A 98 -16.31 7.06 5.18
N TRP A 99 -16.22 7.22 6.49
CA TRP A 99 -16.37 6.09 7.41
C TRP A 99 -17.78 5.49 7.35
N PRO A 100 -17.93 4.15 7.46
CA PRO A 100 -16.89 3.15 7.75
C PRO A 100 -16.20 2.54 6.51
N LEU A 101 -16.49 3.01 5.30
CA LEU A 101 -15.93 2.46 4.05
C LEU A 101 -14.49 2.92 3.77
N CYS A 102 -14.03 3.97 4.44
CA CYS A 102 -12.70 4.56 4.26
C CYS A 102 -11.54 3.56 4.33
N PRO A 103 -11.41 2.68 5.34
CA PRO A 103 -10.34 1.69 5.40
C PRO A 103 -10.34 0.73 4.22
N LEU A 104 -11.52 0.26 3.79
CA LEU A 104 -11.67 -0.65 2.66
C LEU A 104 -11.20 0.02 1.37
N ILE A 105 -11.65 1.25 1.12
CA ILE A 105 -11.26 2.00 -0.08
C ILE A 105 -9.75 2.27 -0.07
N ALA A 106 -9.20 2.72 1.06
CA ALA A 106 -7.77 2.96 1.21
C ALA A 106 -6.95 1.67 0.95
N TRP A 107 -7.40 0.54 1.48
CA TRP A 107 -6.78 -0.77 1.22
C TRP A 107 -6.83 -1.15 -0.26
N VAL A 108 -7.99 -1.03 -0.90
CA VAL A 108 -8.17 -1.40 -2.32
C VAL A 108 -7.28 -0.53 -3.22
N VAL A 109 -7.23 0.77 -2.96
CA VAL A 109 -6.41 1.70 -3.74
C VAL A 109 -4.92 1.40 -3.54
N ALA A 110 -4.47 1.16 -2.31
CA ALA A 110 -3.07 0.81 -2.07
C ALA A 110 -2.70 -0.56 -2.65
N PHE A 111 -3.56 -1.56 -2.50
CA PHE A 111 -3.41 -2.89 -3.10
C PHE A 111 -3.26 -2.74 -4.62
N ALA A 112 -4.21 -2.08 -5.30
CA ALA A 112 -4.13 -1.83 -6.73
C ALA A 112 -2.84 -1.10 -7.11
N GLY A 113 -2.45 -0.09 -6.31
CA GLY A 113 -1.22 0.67 -6.50
C GLY A 113 0.02 -0.22 -6.51
N THR A 114 0.16 -1.11 -5.53
CA THR A 114 1.34 -2.00 -5.46
C THR A 114 1.43 -2.97 -6.64
N TRP A 115 0.31 -3.54 -7.09
CA TRP A 115 0.29 -4.43 -8.25
C TRP A 115 0.56 -3.68 -9.56
N ILE A 116 0.02 -2.46 -9.72
CA ILE A 116 0.33 -1.60 -10.86
C ILE A 116 1.82 -1.25 -10.86
N GLY A 117 2.38 -0.86 -9.70
CA GLY A 117 3.80 -0.59 -9.53
C GLY A 117 4.67 -1.78 -9.92
N LEU A 118 4.34 -2.99 -9.44
CA LEU A 118 5.01 -4.23 -9.85
C LEU A 118 4.91 -4.46 -11.37
N GLY A 119 3.72 -4.31 -11.95
CA GLY A 119 3.51 -4.46 -13.39
C GLY A 119 4.36 -3.52 -14.22
N ILE A 120 4.42 -2.24 -13.83
CA ILE A 120 5.29 -1.23 -14.46
C ILE A 120 6.76 -1.61 -14.31
N GLY A 121 7.19 -2.00 -13.11
CA GLY A 121 8.56 -2.46 -12.86
C GLY A 121 8.95 -3.63 -13.78
N LEU A 122 8.07 -4.62 -13.95
CA LEU A 122 8.30 -5.75 -14.85
C LEU A 122 8.40 -5.33 -16.32
N LEU A 123 7.60 -4.35 -16.76
CA LEU A 123 7.69 -3.80 -18.12
C LEU A 123 9.01 -3.06 -18.33
N LEU A 124 9.45 -2.26 -17.37
CA LEU A 124 10.72 -1.52 -17.46
C LEU A 124 11.92 -2.46 -17.55
N VAL A 125 11.97 -3.50 -16.72
CA VAL A 125 13.05 -4.51 -16.78
C VAL A 125 13.04 -5.28 -18.10
N ARG A 126 11.86 -5.58 -18.64
CA ARG A 126 11.74 -6.21 -19.97
C ARG A 126 12.20 -5.30 -21.09
N GLY A 127 11.90 -4.00 -21.03
CA GLY A 127 12.35 -3.01 -22.01
C GLY A 127 13.87 -2.87 -22.01
N TRP A 128 14.47 -2.76 -20.82
CA TRP A 128 15.92 -2.61 -20.66
C TRP A 128 16.73 -3.80 -21.22
N ASN A 129 16.22 -5.03 -21.09
CA ASN A 129 16.93 -6.22 -21.57
C ASN A 129 16.81 -6.46 -23.09
N ARG A 130 16.11 -5.59 -23.83
CA ARG A 130 15.99 -5.68 -25.30
C ARG A 130 17.00 -4.81 -26.04
N GLU A 131 17.72 -3.96 -25.32
CA GLU A 131 18.84 -3.14 -25.81
C GLU A 131 20.18 -3.85 -25.54
#